data_AF-A0A0G0QWG2-F1
#
_entry.id   AF-A0A0G0QWG2-F1
#
_cell.length_a   1.000
_cell.length_b   1.000
_cell.length_c   1.000
_cell.angle_alpha   90.00
_cell.angle_beta   90.00
_cell.angle_gamma   90.00
#
_symmetry.space_group_name_H-M   'P 1'
#
loop_
_entity.id
_entity.type
_entity.pdbx_description
1 polymer ?
#
loop_
_entity_poly.entity_id
_entity_poly.type
_entity_poly.pdbx_seq_one_letter_code
_entity_poly.pdbx_strand_id
1 'polypeptide(L)'
;MKIFGKKKNEVKKEEAIPGESLEAFHRSNLTVTDIIAPSSVEIDFGHIRVGDHFFKTFFVVGYPRFVSPNWLEPLINFDSAMNICMFVYPASSPDVLSDLKRKIAEMEATLASDAERGLEIDPKVSAQLEDAIAVQEELAKGVERFFQFSLYITLIAESKDALEEASRNLKTLLSSILILAKPATLQMAEGFKSTTPMGWDRLLITRNMDTTSLASTFPFTSATLTQDKGVLYGINQLNSSLIIFDRYSLENANEVVFGKSGAGKSYLIKLEIMRQFMFGTEVIVMDPEGEYGKLTAAMGGEYVSFTPNSPIKINPFDLSGIYEEGENELGLKILSLHGLLKIVMGELDAPHDAILDRALVETYRQKGITTDPATQKKEPPLMEDLYKVLLGMEDPVSRDLALRLEKFIKGSMSGIFNSQSNFDIKNPLTVFSIKELEGEFYLD
;
A
#
# COMPACT_ATOMS: atom_id res chain seq x y z
N MET A 1 12.96 -82.07 -65.11
CA MET A 1 14.41 -81.76 -65.04
C MET A 1 14.70 -81.39 -63.58
N LYS A 2 15.35 -82.24 -62.77
CA LYS A 2 16.82 -82.30 -62.56
C LYS A 2 17.36 -80.86 -62.30
N ILE A 3 17.95 -80.47 -61.16
CA ILE A 3 19.00 -81.15 -60.37
C ILE A 3 19.10 -80.55 -58.93
N PHE A 4 19.05 -81.44 -57.94
CA PHE A 4 19.76 -81.55 -56.64
C PHE A 4 20.29 -80.34 -55.84
N GLY A 5 20.14 -80.45 -54.50
CA GLY A 5 21.15 -79.91 -53.58
C GLY A 5 20.81 -79.79 -52.09
N LYS A 6 20.37 -80.85 -51.39
CA LYS A 6 20.43 -80.88 -49.91
C LYS A 6 21.90 -81.02 -49.47
N LYS A 7 22.48 -79.97 -48.89
CA LYS A 7 23.74 -80.05 -48.11
C LYS A 7 23.47 -79.61 -46.67
N LYS A 8 23.64 -80.56 -45.75
CA LYS A 8 23.98 -80.27 -44.35
C LYS A 8 25.37 -79.63 -44.34
N ASN A 9 25.54 -78.55 -43.60
CA ASN A 9 26.83 -78.18 -43.03
C ASN A 9 26.62 -77.76 -41.58
N GLU A 10 27.43 -78.36 -40.73
CA GLU A 10 27.47 -78.20 -39.29
C GLU A 10 28.23 -76.91 -38.87
N VAL A 11 27.70 -76.31 -37.80
CA VAL A 11 28.38 -75.64 -36.68
C VAL A 11 29.15 -74.34 -36.95
N LYS A 12 28.65 -73.26 -36.32
CA LYS A 12 29.36 -72.54 -35.24
C LYS A 12 28.32 -71.98 -34.28
N LYS A 13 28.27 -72.50 -33.05
CA LYS A 13 27.72 -71.74 -31.91
C LYS A 13 28.74 -70.63 -31.66
N GLU A 14 28.45 -69.43 -32.16
CA GLU A 14 29.04 -68.24 -31.56
C GLU A 14 28.41 -68.13 -30.17
N GLU A 15 29.24 -68.30 -29.15
CA GLU A 15 28.92 -67.90 -27.79
C GLU A 15 28.60 -66.41 -27.85
N ALA A 16 27.32 -66.07 -27.75
CA ALA A 16 26.89 -64.70 -27.56
C ALA A 16 27.57 -64.21 -26.27
N ILE A 17 28.49 -63.26 -26.43
CA ILE A 17 29.11 -62.54 -25.33
C ILE A 17 27.95 -61.93 -24.52
N PRO A 18 27.75 -62.27 -23.23
CA PRO A 18 26.59 -61.81 -22.44
C PRO A 18 26.55 -60.30 -22.17
N GLY A 19 27.41 -59.50 -22.83
CA GLY A 19 27.54 -58.06 -22.65
C GLY A 19 26.87 -57.22 -23.75
N GLU A 20 26.89 -57.65 -25.01
CA GLU A 20 26.34 -56.83 -26.12
C GLU A 20 24.81 -56.83 -26.17
N SER A 21 24.17 -57.91 -25.68
CA SER A 21 22.70 -57.99 -25.62
C SER A 21 22.09 -57.14 -24.49
N LEU A 22 22.87 -56.80 -23.46
CA LEU A 22 22.37 -55.94 -22.37
C LEU A 22 22.39 -54.45 -22.76
N GLU A 23 23.44 -54.00 -23.46
CA GLU A 23 23.51 -52.62 -23.97
C GLU A 23 22.46 -52.35 -25.05
N ALA A 24 22.12 -53.35 -25.88
CA ALA A 24 21.04 -53.25 -26.85
C ALA A 24 19.64 -53.20 -26.19
N PHE A 25 19.47 -53.80 -25.00
CA PHE A 25 18.21 -53.77 -24.24
C PHE A 25 18.04 -52.48 -23.42
N HIS A 26 19.15 -51.86 -23.00
CA HIS A 26 19.14 -50.56 -22.32
C HIS A 26 18.84 -49.37 -23.25
N ARG A 27 18.92 -49.56 -24.58
CA ARG A 27 18.34 -48.64 -25.57
C ARG A 27 16.86 -48.96 -25.80
N SER A 28 16.09 -49.03 -24.71
CA SER A 28 14.65 -48.85 -24.79
C SER A 28 14.42 -47.45 -25.38
N ASN A 29 13.85 -47.39 -26.59
CA ASN A 29 13.53 -46.17 -27.34
C ASN A 29 12.39 -45.36 -26.67
N LEU A 30 12.35 -45.28 -25.34
CA LEU A 30 11.45 -44.39 -24.62
C LEU A 30 11.94 -42.96 -24.83
N THR A 31 11.17 -42.20 -25.58
CA THR A 31 11.40 -40.78 -25.76
C THR A 31 10.95 -40.03 -24.49
N VAL A 32 11.47 -38.81 -24.28
CA VAL A 32 10.98 -37.94 -23.20
C VAL A 32 9.47 -37.73 -23.33
N THR A 33 8.95 -37.67 -24.56
CA THR A 33 7.52 -37.59 -24.85
C THR A 33 6.73 -38.79 -24.34
N ASP A 34 7.28 -40.01 -24.40
CA ASP A 34 6.62 -41.22 -23.88
C ASP A 34 6.58 -41.22 -22.34
N ILE A 35 7.59 -40.62 -21.69
CA ILE A 35 7.67 -40.53 -20.22
C ILE A 35 6.69 -39.51 -19.65
N ILE A 36 6.47 -38.38 -20.35
CA ILE A 36 5.58 -37.30 -19.89
C ILE A 36 4.14 -37.42 -20.42
N ALA A 37 3.90 -38.32 -21.37
CA ALA A 37 2.56 -38.52 -21.93
C ALA A 37 1.59 -39.01 -20.84
N PRO A 38 0.35 -38.49 -20.82
CA PRO A 38 -0.66 -38.98 -19.89
C PRO A 38 -1.00 -40.45 -20.18
N SER A 39 -1.39 -41.19 -19.13
CA SER A 39 -1.74 -42.61 -19.21
C SER A 39 -2.94 -42.89 -20.14
N SER A 40 -3.89 -41.96 -20.24
CA SER A 40 -5.02 -42.03 -21.17
C SER A 40 -5.60 -40.64 -21.46
N VAL A 41 -6.18 -40.47 -22.64
CA VAL A 41 -6.98 -39.30 -23.01
C VAL A 41 -8.31 -39.76 -23.59
N GLU A 42 -9.42 -39.35 -22.99
CA GLU A 42 -10.78 -39.61 -23.48
C GLU A 42 -11.47 -38.28 -23.78
N ILE A 43 -12.01 -38.14 -24.98
CA ILE A 43 -12.68 -36.92 -25.43
C ILE A 43 -14.19 -37.19 -25.47
N ASP A 44 -14.94 -36.44 -24.68
CA ASP A 44 -16.40 -36.44 -24.67
C ASP A 44 -16.92 -35.11 -25.28
N PHE A 45 -18.22 -35.00 -25.48
CA PHE A 45 -18.84 -33.77 -25.97
C PHE A 45 -18.75 -32.64 -24.95
N GLY A 46 -18.89 -32.96 -23.65
CA GLY A 46 -18.98 -31.97 -22.57
C GLY A 46 -17.73 -31.80 -21.73
N HIS A 47 -16.71 -32.64 -21.90
CA HIS A 47 -15.45 -32.60 -21.15
C HIS A 47 -14.37 -33.43 -21.87
N ILE A 48 -13.13 -33.32 -21.40
CA ILE A 48 -12.03 -34.24 -21.76
C ILE A 48 -11.45 -34.82 -20.46
N ARG A 49 -11.15 -36.12 -20.45
CA ARG A 49 -10.49 -36.80 -19.34
C ARG A 49 -9.04 -37.05 -19.72
N VAL A 50 -8.09 -36.59 -18.90
CA VAL A 50 -6.65 -36.79 -19.10
C VAL A 50 -6.10 -37.42 -17.81
N GLY A 51 -5.70 -38.68 -17.90
CA GLY A 51 -5.41 -39.51 -16.72
C GLY A 51 -6.61 -39.56 -15.78
N ASP A 52 -6.40 -39.14 -14.54
CA ASP A 52 -7.41 -39.17 -13.47
C ASP A 52 -8.22 -37.86 -13.33
N HIS A 53 -7.98 -36.87 -14.19
CA HIS A 53 -8.63 -35.56 -14.12
C HIS A 53 -9.57 -35.30 -15.28
N PHE A 54 -10.64 -34.56 -15.00
CA PHE A 54 -11.66 -34.11 -15.93
C PHE A 54 -11.51 -32.61 -16.17
N PHE A 55 -11.58 -32.21 -17.44
CA PHE A 55 -11.39 -30.83 -17.87
C PHE A 55 -12.59 -30.36 -18.69
N LYS A 56 -13.02 -29.13 -18.47
CA LYS A 56 -14.08 -28.49 -19.25
C LYS A 56 -13.71 -27.06 -19.58
N THR A 57 -13.60 -26.79 -20.87
CA THR A 57 -13.26 -25.46 -21.37
C THR A 57 -14.50 -24.64 -21.65
N PHE A 58 -14.45 -23.38 -21.23
CA PHE A 58 -15.38 -22.32 -21.54
C PHE A 58 -14.66 -21.25 -22.35
N PHE A 59 -15.35 -20.67 -23.33
CA PHE A 59 -14.89 -19.50 -24.05
C PHE A 59 -15.85 -18.34 -23.80
N VAL A 60 -15.30 -17.14 -23.64
CA VAL A 60 -16.10 -15.94 -23.39
C VAL A 60 -16.56 -15.33 -24.71
N VAL A 61 -17.87 -15.06 -24.80
CA VAL A 61 -18.50 -14.45 -25.98
C VAL A 61 -19.09 -13.08 -25.71
N GLY A 62 -19.30 -12.71 -24.46
CA GLY A 62 -19.85 -11.41 -24.07
C GLY A 62 -19.12 -10.84 -22.87
N TYR A 63 -18.93 -9.53 -22.90
CA TYR A 63 -18.19 -8.75 -21.93
C TYR A 63 -19.10 -7.62 -21.40
N PRO A 64 -18.88 -7.13 -20.17
CA PRO A 64 -19.53 -5.92 -19.68
C PRO A 64 -19.26 -4.73 -20.62
N ARG A 65 -20.23 -3.81 -20.72
CA ARG A 65 -20.10 -2.58 -21.55
C ARG A 65 -19.03 -1.63 -21.02
N PHE A 66 -18.81 -1.62 -19.70
CA PHE A 66 -17.82 -0.79 -19.03
C PHE A 66 -16.99 -1.65 -18.08
N VAL A 67 -15.68 -1.41 -18.06
CA VAL A 67 -14.74 -2.14 -17.22
C VAL A 67 -13.88 -1.16 -16.43
N SER A 68 -13.70 -1.44 -15.13
CA SER A 68 -12.70 -0.78 -14.30
C SER A 68 -11.41 -1.62 -14.30
N PRO A 69 -10.27 -1.05 -13.90
CA PRO A 69 -9.10 -1.87 -13.57
C PRO A 69 -9.47 -3.02 -12.60
N ASN A 70 -8.84 -4.18 -12.78
CA ASN A 70 -9.03 -5.37 -11.94
C ASN A 70 -10.43 -6.03 -11.99
N TRP A 71 -11.24 -5.75 -13.01
CA TRP A 71 -12.60 -6.30 -13.12
C TRP A 71 -12.67 -7.83 -13.25
N LEU A 72 -11.55 -8.52 -13.55
CA LEU A 72 -11.44 -9.98 -13.56
C LEU A 72 -11.07 -10.59 -12.19
N GLU A 73 -10.89 -9.79 -11.14
CA GLU A 73 -10.58 -10.25 -9.78
C GLU A 73 -11.46 -11.40 -9.28
N PRO A 74 -12.80 -11.36 -9.44
CA PRO A 74 -13.64 -12.46 -8.96
C PRO A 74 -13.32 -13.80 -9.63
N LEU A 75 -12.89 -13.77 -10.90
CA LEU A 75 -12.50 -14.98 -11.64
C LEU A 75 -11.14 -15.51 -11.15
N ILE A 76 -10.20 -14.63 -10.83
CA ILE A 76 -8.86 -15.01 -10.32
C ILE A 76 -8.97 -15.62 -8.92
N ASN A 77 -9.85 -15.07 -8.07
CA ASN A 77 -10.11 -15.54 -6.72
C ASN A 77 -11.12 -16.70 -6.66
N PHE A 78 -11.54 -17.26 -7.80
CA PHE A 78 -12.52 -18.33 -7.83
C PHE A 78 -11.92 -19.63 -7.28
N ASP A 79 -12.56 -20.20 -6.25
CA ASP A 79 -12.09 -21.36 -5.48
C ASP A 79 -12.28 -22.68 -6.26
N SER A 80 -11.50 -22.85 -7.33
CA SER A 80 -11.46 -24.06 -8.14
C SER A 80 -10.13 -24.16 -8.89
N ALA A 81 -9.62 -25.37 -9.12
CA ALA A 81 -8.46 -25.55 -9.98
C ALA A 81 -8.84 -25.22 -11.44
N MET A 82 -8.17 -24.26 -12.05
CA MET A 82 -8.46 -23.86 -13.43
C MET A 82 -7.26 -23.25 -14.15
N ASN A 83 -7.31 -23.29 -15.48
CA ASN A 83 -6.43 -22.52 -16.35
C ASN A 83 -7.22 -21.38 -16.99
N ILE A 84 -6.69 -20.16 -16.90
CA ILE A 84 -7.22 -18.98 -17.59
C ILE A 84 -6.20 -18.60 -18.67
N CYS A 85 -6.64 -18.54 -19.92
CA CYS A 85 -5.78 -18.19 -21.04
C CYS A 85 -6.37 -17.01 -21.82
N MET A 86 -5.51 -16.02 -22.08
CA MET A 86 -5.84 -14.81 -22.81
C MET A 86 -5.00 -14.78 -24.08
N PHE A 87 -5.65 -14.63 -25.24
CA PHE A 87 -4.97 -14.40 -26.50
C PHE A 87 -5.26 -12.99 -26.98
N VAL A 88 -4.21 -12.31 -27.44
CA VAL A 88 -4.26 -10.93 -27.91
C VAL A 88 -3.64 -10.88 -29.30
N TYR A 89 -4.44 -10.52 -30.30
CA TYR A 89 -3.98 -10.34 -31.67
C TYR A 89 -4.15 -8.88 -32.08
N PRO A 90 -3.10 -8.20 -32.55
CA PRO A 90 -3.23 -6.84 -33.08
C PRO A 90 -4.15 -6.87 -34.30
N ALA A 91 -5.16 -5.99 -34.32
CA ALA A 91 -6.01 -5.80 -35.48
C ALA A 91 -5.51 -4.60 -36.31
N SER A 92 -5.71 -4.67 -37.62
CA SER A 92 -5.43 -3.57 -38.54
C SER A 92 -6.47 -2.48 -38.37
N SER A 93 -6.06 -1.28 -37.90
CA SER A 93 -6.98 -0.15 -37.71
C SER A 93 -7.77 0.22 -38.97
N PRO A 94 -7.19 0.20 -40.20
CA PRO A 94 -7.96 0.42 -41.43
C PRO A 94 -9.10 -0.60 -41.62
N ASP A 95 -8.85 -1.87 -41.34
CA ASP A 95 -9.84 -2.94 -41.53
C ASP A 95 -10.97 -2.79 -40.51
N VAL A 96 -10.62 -2.54 -39.24
CA VAL A 96 -11.61 -2.30 -38.17
C VAL A 96 -12.45 -1.06 -38.45
N LEU A 97 -11.85 0.05 -38.91
CA LEU A 97 -12.57 1.25 -39.32
C LEU A 97 -13.52 0.97 -40.49
N SER A 98 -13.12 0.13 -41.45
CA SER A 98 -13.96 -0.23 -42.60
C SER A 98 -15.19 -1.06 -42.17
N ASP A 99 -15.00 -2.00 -41.25
CA ASP A 99 -16.07 -2.82 -40.68
C ASP A 99 -17.02 -1.99 -39.80
N LEU A 100 -16.48 -1.07 -38.98
CA LEU A 100 -17.27 -0.13 -38.18
C LEU A 100 -18.12 0.77 -39.07
N LYS A 101 -17.56 1.33 -40.15
CA LYS A 101 -18.32 2.13 -41.12
C LYS A 101 -19.50 1.35 -41.72
N ARG A 102 -19.26 0.10 -42.12
CA ARG A 102 -20.32 -0.77 -42.64
C ARG A 102 -21.40 -1.00 -41.58
N LYS A 103 -21.01 -1.27 -40.34
CA LYS A 103 -21.96 -1.53 -39.24
C LYS A 103 -22.77 -0.30 -38.83
N ILE A 104 -22.13 0.87 -38.78
CA ILE A 104 -22.79 2.17 -38.55
C ILE A 104 -23.85 2.40 -39.63
N ALA A 105 -23.50 2.23 -40.91
CA ALA A 105 -24.46 2.40 -42.00
C ALA A 105 -25.63 1.41 -41.93
N GLU A 106 -25.40 0.15 -41.55
CA GLU A 106 -26.47 -0.84 -41.31
C GLU A 106 -27.41 -0.41 -40.17
N MET A 107 -26.86 0.11 -39.07
CA MET A 107 -27.66 0.59 -37.93
C MET A 107 -28.45 1.85 -38.28
N GLU A 108 -27.83 2.83 -38.94
CA GLU A 108 -28.50 4.03 -39.45
C GLU A 108 -29.65 3.68 -40.41
N ALA A 109 -29.43 2.75 -41.34
CA ALA A 109 -30.47 2.29 -42.26
C ALA A 109 -31.61 1.58 -41.53
N THR A 110 -31.31 0.81 -40.48
CA THR A 110 -32.33 0.15 -39.65
C THR A 110 -33.18 1.20 -38.93
N LEU A 111 -32.55 2.18 -38.27
CA LEU A 111 -33.24 3.26 -37.57
C LEU A 111 -34.08 4.13 -38.52
N ALA A 112 -33.56 4.44 -39.71
CA ALA A 112 -34.29 5.18 -40.73
C ALA A 112 -35.51 4.40 -41.24
N SER A 113 -35.36 3.10 -41.51
CA SER A 113 -36.49 2.25 -41.93
C SER A 113 -37.56 2.12 -40.85
N ASP A 114 -37.18 2.05 -39.57
CA ASP A 114 -38.15 1.97 -38.47
C ASP A 114 -38.92 3.29 -38.32
N ALA A 115 -38.21 4.42 -38.43
CA ALA A 115 -38.82 5.75 -38.44
C ALA A 115 -39.79 5.97 -39.62
N GLU A 116 -39.41 5.55 -40.83
CA GLU A 116 -40.28 5.61 -42.03
C GLU A 116 -41.54 4.75 -41.90
N ARG A 117 -41.45 3.61 -41.20
CA ARG A 117 -42.59 2.72 -40.93
C ARG A 117 -43.44 3.18 -39.74
N GLY A 118 -43.07 4.27 -39.08
CA GLY A 118 -43.75 4.77 -37.87
C GLY A 118 -43.62 3.82 -36.67
N LEU A 119 -42.61 2.95 -36.67
CA LEU A 119 -42.31 2.06 -35.54
C LEU A 119 -41.56 2.83 -34.46
N GLU A 120 -41.70 2.40 -33.21
CA GLU A 120 -40.84 2.92 -32.13
C GLU A 120 -39.38 2.54 -32.41
N ILE A 121 -38.49 3.53 -32.29
CA ILE A 121 -37.04 3.35 -32.43
C ILE A 121 -36.57 2.35 -31.38
N ASP A 122 -35.91 1.27 -31.80
CA ASP A 122 -35.30 0.32 -30.86
C ASP A 122 -34.18 1.02 -30.06
N PRO A 123 -34.35 1.23 -28.74
CA PRO A 123 -33.36 1.91 -27.91
C PRO A 123 -32.00 1.20 -27.91
N LYS A 124 -31.99 -0.12 -28.16
CA LYS A 124 -30.78 -0.93 -28.23
C LYS A 124 -29.95 -0.61 -29.47
N VAL A 125 -30.60 -0.46 -30.62
CA VAL A 125 -29.92 -0.12 -31.89
C VAL A 125 -29.38 1.30 -31.82
N SER A 126 -30.16 2.23 -31.23
CA SER A 126 -29.72 3.61 -31.00
C SER A 126 -28.45 3.69 -30.13
N ALA A 127 -28.44 3.00 -28.98
CA ALA A 127 -27.27 2.97 -28.11
C ALA A 127 -26.05 2.30 -28.76
N GLN A 128 -26.25 1.24 -29.56
CA GLN A 128 -25.17 0.59 -30.31
C GLN A 128 -24.56 1.50 -31.39
N LEU A 129 -25.39 2.34 -32.02
CA LEU A 129 -24.93 3.32 -32.99
C LEU A 129 -24.07 4.41 -32.33
N GLU A 130 -24.53 4.96 -31.20
CA GLU A 130 -23.78 5.95 -30.42
C GLU A 130 -22.41 5.40 -29.99
N ASP A 131 -22.37 4.18 -29.44
CA ASP A 131 -21.11 3.52 -29.05
C ASP A 131 -20.18 3.30 -30.25
N ALA A 132 -20.72 2.87 -31.40
CA ALA A 132 -19.92 2.62 -32.59
C ALA A 132 -19.31 3.91 -33.17
N ILE A 133 -20.03 5.03 -33.11
CA ILE A 133 -19.54 6.35 -33.54
C ILE A 133 -18.42 6.82 -32.62
N ALA A 134 -18.60 6.74 -31.29
CA ALA A 134 -17.58 7.13 -30.32
C ALA A 134 -16.28 6.34 -30.53
N VAL A 135 -16.38 5.02 -30.66
CA VAL A 135 -15.25 4.13 -30.96
C VAL A 135 -14.58 4.48 -32.29
N GLN A 136 -15.36 4.76 -33.33
CA GLN A 136 -14.83 5.16 -34.63
C GLN A 136 -14.01 6.46 -34.54
N GLU A 137 -14.48 7.44 -33.78
CA GLU A 137 -13.76 8.70 -33.57
C GLU A 137 -12.43 8.51 -32.85
N GLU A 138 -12.41 7.73 -31.77
CA GLU A 138 -11.18 7.46 -31.00
C GLU A 138 -10.13 6.72 -31.84
N LEU A 139 -10.58 5.75 -32.64
CA LEU A 139 -9.72 5.00 -33.56
C LEU A 139 -9.20 5.88 -34.70
N ALA A 140 -10.03 6.78 -35.25
CA ALA A 140 -9.62 7.72 -36.30
C ALA A 140 -8.63 8.78 -35.80
N LYS A 141 -8.76 9.21 -34.54
CA LYS A 141 -7.82 10.13 -33.87
C LYS A 141 -6.51 9.46 -33.46
N GLY A 142 -6.45 8.12 -33.50
CA GLY A 142 -5.27 7.34 -33.11
C GLY A 142 -5.03 7.30 -31.60
N VAL A 143 -6.05 7.61 -30.80
CA VAL A 143 -6.01 7.54 -29.32
C VAL A 143 -6.00 6.08 -28.88
N GLU A 144 -6.86 5.27 -29.52
CA GLU A 144 -7.01 3.85 -29.24
C GLU A 144 -6.50 2.98 -30.41
N ARG A 145 -6.04 1.77 -30.08
CA ARG A 145 -5.81 0.69 -31.05
C ARG A 145 -6.77 -0.46 -30.77
N PHE A 146 -7.09 -1.23 -31.81
CA PHE A 146 -7.95 -2.40 -31.70
C PHE A 146 -7.17 -3.70 -31.69
N PHE A 147 -7.65 -4.63 -30.88
CA PHE A 147 -7.15 -5.98 -30.77
C PHE A 147 -8.29 -6.97 -30.88
N GLN A 148 -8.00 -8.14 -31.41
CA GLN A 148 -8.83 -9.33 -31.27
C GLN A 148 -8.41 -10.06 -29.99
N PHE A 149 -9.31 -10.11 -29.03
CA PHE A 149 -9.10 -10.69 -27.70
C PHE A 149 -9.90 -11.98 -27.54
N SER A 150 -9.24 -13.05 -27.10
CA SER A 150 -9.89 -14.31 -26.70
C SER A 150 -9.63 -14.58 -25.22
N LEU A 151 -10.68 -15.00 -24.48
CA LEU A 151 -10.57 -15.42 -23.09
C LEU A 151 -11.16 -16.82 -22.93
N TYR A 152 -10.32 -17.76 -22.51
CA TYR A 152 -10.68 -19.16 -22.28
C TYR A 152 -10.43 -19.55 -20.84
N ILE A 153 -11.34 -20.33 -20.27
CA ILE A 153 -11.28 -20.81 -18.89
C ILE A 153 -11.47 -22.32 -18.92
N THR A 154 -10.50 -23.09 -18.46
CA THR A 154 -10.61 -24.56 -18.36
C THR A 154 -10.61 -24.97 -16.91
N LEU A 155 -11.76 -25.47 -16.44
CA LEU A 155 -11.89 -26.05 -15.10
C LEU A 155 -11.22 -27.42 -15.06
N ILE A 156 -10.68 -27.77 -13.90
CA ILE A 156 -10.01 -29.04 -13.61
C ILE A 156 -10.69 -29.65 -12.37
N ALA A 157 -11.07 -30.92 -12.45
CA ALA A 157 -11.66 -31.64 -11.32
C ALA A 157 -11.29 -33.13 -11.34
N GLU A 158 -11.32 -33.78 -10.19
CA GLU A 158 -11.03 -35.22 -10.04
C GLU A 158 -12.23 -36.11 -10.40
N SER A 159 -13.44 -35.53 -10.50
CA SER A 159 -14.66 -36.27 -10.86
C SER A 159 -15.59 -35.44 -11.74
N LYS A 160 -16.43 -36.14 -12.51
CA LYS A 160 -17.44 -35.51 -13.37
C LYS A 160 -18.46 -34.69 -12.57
N ASP A 161 -18.84 -35.15 -11.38
CA ASP A 161 -19.81 -34.46 -10.54
C ASP A 161 -19.23 -33.14 -9.99
N ALA A 162 -17.97 -33.17 -9.52
CA ALA A 162 -17.24 -31.97 -9.09
C ALA A 162 -17.05 -30.98 -10.25
N LEU A 163 -16.76 -31.48 -11.46
CA LEU A 163 -16.63 -30.65 -12.66
C LEU A 163 -17.94 -29.93 -13.01
N GLU A 164 -19.08 -30.61 -12.91
CA GLU A 164 -20.39 -30.00 -13.18
C GLU A 164 -20.79 -29.00 -12.10
N GLU A 165 -20.46 -29.24 -10.83
CA GLU A 165 -20.66 -28.27 -9.75
C GLU A 165 -19.81 -27.01 -9.97
N ALA A 166 -18.50 -27.17 -10.16
CA ALA A 166 -17.59 -26.06 -10.47
C ALA A 166 -18.04 -25.29 -11.72
N SER A 167 -18.55 -25.99 -12.73
CA SER A 167 -19.11 -25.38 -13.95
C SER A 167 -20.32 -24.51 -13.69
N ARG A 168 -21.24 -24.93 -12.80
CA ARG A 168 -22.40 -24.11 -12.41
C ARG A 168 -21.94 -22.88 -11.64
N ASN A 169 -21.04 -23.06 -10.68
CA ASN A 169 -20.52 -21.97 -9.85
C ASN A 169 -19.75 -20.93 -10.70
N LEU A 170 -18.91 -21.38 -11.62
CA LEU A 170 -18.20 -20.52 -12.57
C LEU A 170 -19.19 -19.69 -13.41
N LYS A 171 -20.23 -20.31 -13.96
CA LYS A 171 -21.24 -19.59 -14.75
C LYS A 171 -21.98 -18.53 -13.93
N THR A 172 -22.33 -18.84 -12.68
CA THR A 172 -22.96 -17.89 -11.76
C THR A 172 -22.02 -16.71 -11.49
N LEU A 173 -20.75 -16.97 -11.20
CA LEU A 173 -19.74 -15.94 -10.98
C LEU A 173 -19.56 -15.04 -12.21
N LEU A 174 -19.36 -15.63 -13.39
CA LEU A 174 -19.17 -14.87 -14.62
C LEU A 174 -20.41 -14.02 -14.94
N SER A 175 -21.60 -14.54 -14.71
CA SER A 175 -22.85 -13.79 -14.90
C SER A 175 -22.97 -12.60 -13.93
N SER A 176 -22.44 -12.73 -12.71
CA SER A 176 -22.45 -11.64 -11.70
C SER A 176 -21.61 -10.43 -12.11
N ILE A 177 -20.55 -10.67 -12.89
CA ILE A 177 -19.69 -9.64 -13.49
C ILE A 177 -20.03 -9.37 -14.97
N LEU A 178 -21.23 -9.76 -15.40
CA LEU A 178 -21.75 -9.54 -16.76
C LEU A 178 -20.91 -10.17 -17.90
N ILE A 179 -20.12 -11.20 -17.58
CA ILE A 179 -19.42 -12.03 -18.57
C ILE A 179 -20.33 -13.16 -19.03
N LEU A 180 -20.50 -13.29 -20.34
CA LEU A 180 -21.20 -14.41 -20.96
C LEU A 180 -20.19 -15.44 -21.49
N ALA A 181 -20.12 -16.60 -20.83
CA ALA A 181 -19.29 -17.71 -21.26
C ALA A 181 -20.12 -18.90 -21.76
N LYS A 182 -19.58 -19.61 -22.76
CA LYS A 182 -20.17 -20.82 -23.33
C LYS A 182 -19.20 -21.99 -23.23
N PRO A 183 -19.67 -23.21 -22.95
CA PRO A 183 -18.81 -24.39 -22.99
C PRO A 183 -18.36 -24.66 -24.43
N ALA A 184 -17.12 -25.13 -24.61
CA ALA A 184 -16.57 -25.60 -25.87
C ALA A 184 -17.12 -26.97 -26.26
N THR A 185 -18.45 -27.16 -26.18
CA THR A 185 -19.12 -28.43 -26.46
C THR A 185 -18.77 -28.91 -27.87
N LEU A 186 -18.43 -30.19 -28.03
CA LEU A 186 -17.89 -30.79 -29.26
C LEU A 186 -16.50 -30.28 -29.69
N GLN A 187 -15.90 -29.33 -28.98
CA GLN A 187 -14.56 -28.77 -29.22
C GLN A 187 -13.68 -28.82 -27.97
N MET A 188 -13.98 -29.72 -27.01
CA MET A 188 -13.27 -29.80 -25.73
C MET A 188 -11.78 -30.08 -25.88
N ALA A 189 -11.38 -30.88 -26.87
CA ALA A 189 -9.97 -31.14 -27.17
C ALA A 189 -9.22 -29.88 -27.63
N GLU A 190 -9.85 -29.05 -28.47
CA GLU A 190 -9.26 -27.78 -28.93
C GLU A 190 -9.29 -26.71 -27.83
N GLY A 191 -10.33 -26.71 -26.99
CA GLY A 191 -10.39 -25.88 -25.79
C GLY A 191 -9.27 -26.19 -24.79
N PHE A 192 -9.05 -27.47 -24.51
CA PHE A 192 -7.97 -27.92 -23.63
C PHE A 192 -6.59 -27.54 -24.18
N LYS A 193 -6.34 -27.77 -25.48
CA LYS A 193 -5.07 -27.35 -26.12
C LYS A 193 -4.87 -25.84 -26.01
N SER A 194 -5.94 -25.05 -26.18
CA SER A 194 -5.91 -23.59 -26.09
C SER A 194 -5.56 -23.06 -24.70
N THR A 195 -5.76 -23.83 -23.64
CA THR A 195 -5.46 -23.40 -22.25
C THR A 195 -4.22 -24.07 -21.66
N THR A 196 -3.54 -24.92 -22.43
CA THR A 196 -2.23 -25.46 -22.07
C THR A 196 -1.12 -24.42 -22.32
N PRO A 197 0.04 -24.51 -21.64
CA PRO A 197 1.15 -23.55 -21.79
C PRO A 197 1.89 -23.66 -23.14
N MET A 198 1.24 -24.13 -24.21
CA MET A 198 1.78 -24.17 -25.56
C MET A 198 1.62 -22.84 -26.31
N GLY A 199 0.76 -21.95 -25.83
CA GLY A 199 0.49 -20.66 -26.47
C GLY A 199 -0.21 -20.77 -27.83
N TRP A 200 -1.01 -21.83 -28.04
CA TRP A 200 -1.71 -22.08 -29.30
C TRP A 200 -3.22 -21.92 -29.16
N ASP A 201 -3.78 -20.89 -29.78
CA ASP A 201 -5.23 -20.72 -29.85
C ASP A 201 -5.83 -21.61 -30.94
N ARG A 202 -6.48 -22.69 -30.52
CA ARG A 202 -7.16 -23.63 -31.41
C ARG A 202 -8.64 -23.32 -31.61
N LEU A 203 -9.21 -22.48 -30.75
CA LEU A 203 -10.63 -22.11 -30.83
C LEU A 203 -10.84 -20.88 -31.73
N LEU A 204 -9.90 -19.93 -31.72
CA LEU A 204 -9.95 -18.67 -32.48
C LEU A 204 -11.27 -17.90 -32.28
N ILE A 205 -11.80 -17.92 -31.06
CA ILE A 205 -13.04 -17.22 -30.70
C ILE A 205 -12.66 -15.87 -30.12
N THR A 206 -12.54 -14.88 -31.00
CA THR A 206 -12.08 -13.53 -30.67
C THR A 206 -13.22 -12.52 -30.57
N ARG A 207 -13.04 -11.47 -29.77
CA ARG A 207 -13.84 -10.24 -29.77
C ARG A 207 -12.94 -9.03 -29.99
N ASN A 208 -13.45 -8.03 -30.69
CA ASN A 208 -12.76 -6.75 -30.83
C ASN A 208 -12.79 -6.02 -29.48
N MET A 209 -11.64 -5.51 -29.05
CA MET A 209 -11.46 -4.75 -27.82
C MET A 209 -10.46 -3.62 -28.07
N ASP A 210 -10.74 -2.43 -27.53
CA ASP A 210 -9.82 -1.29 -27.55
C ASP A 210 -8.65 -1.49 -26.57
N THR A 211 -7.65 -0.62 -26.62
CA THR A 211 -6.41 -0.77 -25.84
C THR A 211 -6.67 -0.56 -24.36
N THR A 212 -7.50 0.41 -23.98
CA THR A 212 -7.84 0.70 -22.59
C THR A 212 -8.60 -0.44 -21.94
N SER A 213 -9.65 -0.95 -22.59
CA SER A 213 -10.42 -2.11 -22.15
C SER A 213 -9.53 -3.33 -22.01
N LEU A 214 -8.63 -3.58 -22.99
CA LEU A 214 -7.70 -4.70 -22.93
C LEU A 214 -6.72 -4.56 -21.76
N ALA A 215 -6.15 -3.37 -21.52
CA ALA A 215 -5.23 -3.13 -20.42
C ALA A 215 -5.87 -3.42 -19.05
N SER A 216 -7.17 -3.14 -18.91
CA SER A 216 -7.92 -3.41 -17.67
C SER A 216 -8.09 -4.91 -17.36
N THR A 217 -7.88 -5.80 -18.34
CA THR A 217 -7.92 -7.27 -18.16
C THR A 217 -6.72 -7.81 -17.41
N PHE A 218 -5.66 -7.02 -17.23
CA PHE A 218 -4.46 -7.46 -16.55
C PHE A 218 -4.77 -7.82 -15.08
N PRO A 219 -4.52 -9.08 -14.66
CA PRO A 219 -5.07 -9.65 -13.43
C PRO A 219 -4.33 -9.24 -12.14
N PHE A 220 -3.23 -8.49 -12.24
CA PHE A 220 -2.39 -8.16 -11.10
C PHE A 220 -2.41 -6.66 -10.82
N THR A 221 -3.19 -6.25 -9.83
CA THR A 221 -3.08 -4.93 -9.20
C THR A 221 -2.88 -5.11 -7.71
N SER A 222 -1.62 -5.09 -7.23
CA SER A 222 -1.36 -5.00 -5.78
C SER A 222 -0.80 -3.62 -5.45
N ALA A 223 -1.56 -2.82 -4.71
CA ALA A 223 -1.00 -1.69 -3.97
C ALA A 223 -0.28 -2.24 -2.74
N THR A 224 1.02 -2.49 -2.87
CA THR A 224 1.86 -2.99 -1.78
C THR A 224 2.70 -1.83 -1.27
N LEU A 225 2.46 -1.40 -0.03
CA LEU A 225 3.27 -0.39 0.67
C LEU A 225 4.39 -1.11 1.44
N THR A 226 5.37 -1.61 0.71
CA THR A 226 6.52 -2.33 1.28
C THR A 226 7.80 -1.85 0.62
N GLN A 227 8.74 -1.41 1.44
CA GLN A 227 10.10 -1.04 1.04
C GLN A 227 11.09 -2.12 1.48
N ASP A 228 12.31 -2.08 0.92
CA ASP A 228 13.43 -2.93 1.30
C ASP A 228 14.11 -2.50 2.61
N LYS A 229 13.73 -1.32 3.14
CA LYS A 229 14.28 -0.69 4.35
C LYS A 229 13.17 -0.16 5.25
N GLY A 230 13.53 0.09 6.51
CA GLY A 230 12.66 0.66 7.52
C GLY A 230 12.17 -0.36 8.53
N VAL A 231 11.07 -0.02 9.21
CA VAL A 231 10.52 -0.82 10.30
C VAL A 231 9.22 -1.49 9.85
N LEU A 232 8.93 -2.66 10.45
CA LEU A 232 7.66 -3.33 10.24
C LEU A 232 6.55 -2.53 10.94
N TYR A 233 5.58 -2.01 10.20
CA TYR A 233 4.39 -1.36 10.77
C TYR A 233 3.26 -2.35 11.03
N GLY A 234 3.09 -3.34 10.14
CA GLY A 234 2.02 -4.32 10.29
C GLY A 234 1.91 -5.28 9.12
N ILE A 235 0.72 -5.86 8.97
CA ILE A 235 0.39 -6.81 7.91
C ILE A 235 -0.76 -6.21 7.11
N ASN A 236 -0.63 -6.22 5.79
CA ASN A 236 -1.69 -5.82 4.88
C ASN A 236 -2.84 -6.83 4.96
N GLN A 237 -4.03 -6.38 5.33
CA GLN A 237 -5.17 -7.27 5.55
C GLN A 237 -5.77 -7.85 4.26
N LEU A 238 -5.49 -7.26 3.10
CA LEU A 238 -6.03 -7.73 1.82
C LEU A 238 -5.23 -8.90 1.25
N ASN A 239 -3.90 -8.84 1.35
CA ASN A 239 -3.01 -9.81 0.71
C ASN A 239 -2.01 -10.47 1.68
N SER A 240 -2.13 -10.23 2.99
CA SER A 240 -1.27 -10.76 4.05
C SER A 240 0.23 -10.44 3.92
N SER A 241 0.60 -9.48 3.05
CA SER A 241 1.99 -9.02 2.93
C SER A 241 2.42 -8.16 4.11
N LEU A 242 3.74 -8.07 4.34
CA LEU A 242 4.29 -7.21 5.40
C LEU A 242 4.34 -5.76 4.94
N ILE A 243 3.92 -4.84 5.81
CA ILE A 243 4.07 -3.40 5.62
C ILE A 243 5.38 -2.99 6.27
N ILE A 244 6.45 -2.91 5.47
CA ILE A 244 7.78 -2.46 5.91
C ILE A 244 8.01 -1.10 5.27
N PHE A 245 8.34 -0.10 6.08
CA PHE A 245 8.40 1.26 5.60
C PHE A 245 9.45 2.08 6.36
N ASP A 246 10.26 2.84 5.62
CA ASP A 246 11.18 3.82 6.18
C ASP A 246 10.59 5.23 6.00
N ARG A 247 9.97 5.76 7.05
CA ARG A 247 9.41 7.12 7.02
C ARG A 247 10.46 8.20 6.79
N TYR A 248 11.73 7.95 7.13
CA TYR A 248 12.81 8.91 6.92
C TYR A 248 13.26 8.97 5.46
N SER A 249 12.80 8.06 4.61
CA SER A 249 13.00 8.11 3.16
C SER A 249 12.08 9.12 2.44
N LEU A 250 11.06 9.63 3.12
CA LEU A 250 10.13 10.61 2.56
C LEU A 250 10.72 12.04 2.61
N GLU A 251 10.14 12.94 1.83
CA GLU A 251 10.43 14.38 1.91
C GLU A 251 10.15 14.95 3.31
N ASN A 252 9.16 14.38 4.00
CA ASN A 252 8.84 14.70 5.39
C ASN A 252 8.57 13.43 6.19
N ALA A 253 9.29 13.26 7.31
CA ALA A 253 9.22 12.08 8.18
C ALA A 253 8.17 12.18 9.30
N ASN A 254 7.37 13.25 9.33
CA ASN A 254 6.36 13.48 10.35
C ASN A 254 5.22 12.44 10.27
N GLU A 255 4.76 12.00 11.42
CA GLU A 255 3.68 11.03 11.56
C GLU A 255 2.61 11.54 12.52
N VAL A 256 1.34 11.30 12.16
CA VAL A 256 0.19 11.61 13.01
C VAL A 256 -0.64 10.36 13.22
N VAL A 257 -0.76 9.92 14.47
CA VAL A 257 -1.50 8.69 14.83
C VAL A 257 -2.81 9.05 15.52
N PHE A 258 -3.92 8.70 14.88
CA PHE A 258 -5.27 8.87 15.45
C PHE A 258 -5.83 7.53 15.96
N GLY A 259 -6.46 7.56 17.12
CA GLY A 259 -7.13 6.39 17.67
C GLY A 259 -7.97 6.73 18.89
N LYS A 260 -9.13 6.08 19.02
CA LYS A 260 -9.93 6.13 20.25
C LYS A 260 -9.17 5.46 21.40
N SER A 261 -9.52 5.80 22.64
CA SER A 261 -9.00 5.06 23.80
C SER A 261 -9.27 3.56 23.64
N GLY A 262 -8.25 2.73 23.90
CA GLY A 262 -8.30 1.28 23.70
C GLY A 262 -8.10 0.78 22.26
N ALA A 263 -7.99 1.65 21.26
CA ALA A 263 -7.80 1.24 19.86
C ALA A 263 -6.36 0.73 19.54
N GLY A 264 -5.45 0.74 20.51
CA GLY A 264 -4.07 0.30 20.33
C GLY A 264 -3.07 1.40 19.94
N LYS A 265 -3.43 2.68 20.04
CA LYS A 265 -2.53 3.83 19.75
C LYS A 265 -1.20 3.71 20.49
N SER A 266 -1.23 3.59 21.82
CA SER A 266 -0.01 3.47 22.64
C SER A 266 0.77 2.19 22.34
N TYR A 267 0.10 1.11 21.92
CA TYR A 267 0.77 -0.13 21.54
C TYR A 267 1.56 0.04 20.25
N LEU A 268 0.95 0.65 19.22
CA LEU A 268 1.62 0.97 17.95
C LEU A 268 2.86 1.85 18.17
N ILE A 269 2.69 2.96 18.91
CA ILE A 269 3.78 3.92 19.16
C ILE A 269 4.92 3.27 19.96
N LYS A 270 4.62 2.47 21.00
CA LYS A 270 5.67 1.77 21.77
C LYS A 270 6.46 0.79 20.90
N LEU A 271 5.78 0.06 20.02
CA LEU A 271 6.44 -0.85 19.08
C LEU A 271 7.33 -0.08 18.10
N GLU A 272 6.85 1.04 17.58
CA GLU A 272 7.65 1.88 16.69
C GLU A 272 8.87 2.44 17.40
N ILE A 273 8.72 3.02 18.60
CA ILE A 273 9.83 3.51 19.43
C ILE A 273 10.88 2.42 19.60
N MET A 274 10.47 1.20 19.98
CA MET A 274 11.39 0.07 20.14
C MET A 274 12.15 -0.22 18.85
N ARG A 275 11.45 -0.28 17.72
CA ARG A 275 12.05 -0.62 16.43
C ARG A 275 13.00 0.49 15.96
N GLN A 276 12.58 1.75 16.01
CA GLN A 276 13.42 2.88 15.62
C GLN A 276 14.67 2.97 16.50
N PHE A 277 14.51 2.80 17.82
CA PHE A 277 15.63 2.77 18.76
C PHE A 277 16.62 1.64 18.47
N MET A 278 16.15 0.44 18.10
CA MET A 278 17.01 -0.67 17.66
C MET A 278 17.80 -0.35 16.39
N PHE A 279 17.28 0.53 15.53
CA PHE A 279 17.95 1.03 14.33
C PHE A 279 18.86 2.23 14.60
N GLY A 280 19.04 2.63 15.86
CA GLY A 280 19.94 3.71 16.27
C GLY A 280 19.31 5.11 16.24
N THR A 281 17.99 5.21 16.13
CA THR A 281 17.29 6.50 16.22
C THR A 281 17.26 7.00 17.66
N GLU A 282 17.57 8.28 17.87
CA GLU A 282 17.34 8.98 19.13
C GLU A 282 15.84 9.28 19.29
N VAL A 283 15.28 8.90 20.43
CA VAL A 283 13.85 8.99 20.72
C VAL A 283 13.64 9.78 22.01
N ILE A 284 12.90 10.88 21.87
CA ILE A 284 12.43 11.69 22.99
C ILE A 284 10.91 11.57 23.07
N VAL A 285 10.38 11.22 24.24
CA VAL A 285 8.93 11.04 24.44
C VAL A 285 8.42 12.02 25.51
N MET A 286 7.34 12.74 25.19
CA MET A 286 6.57 13.49 26.17
C MET A 286 5.37 12.65 26.62
N ASP A 287 5.38 12.20 27.88
CA ASP A 287 4.46 11.21 28.44
C ASP A 287 3.54 11.84 29.51
N PRO A 288 2.38 12.39 29.13
CA PRO A 288 1.44 12.95 30.10
C PRO A 288 0.79 11.86 30.98
N GLU A 289 0.53 10.67 30.44
CA GLU A 289 -0.22 9.62 31.15
C GLU A 289 0.68 8.68 31.99
N GLY A 290 2.00 8.78 31.84
CA GLY A 290 2.99 7.92 32.51
C GLY A 290 2.99 6.48 32.00
N GLU A 291 2.69 6.26 30.72
CA GLU A 291 2.54 4.92 30.13
C GLU A 291 3.87 4.30 29.63
N TYR A 292 4.94 5.08 29.52
CA TYR A 292 6.18 4.69 28.85
C TYR A 292 7.31 4.30 29.81
N GLY A 293 7.13 4.44 31.13
CA GLY A 293 8.18 4.13 32.11
C GLY A 293 8.70 2.68 32.06
N LYS A 294 7.79 1.70 31.94
CA LYS A 294 8.18 0.28 31.80
C LYS A 294 8.97 0.00 30.53
N LEU A 295 8.57 0.62 29.41
CA LEU A 295 9.28 0.49 28.14
C LEU A 295 10.69 1.07 28.25
N THR A 296 10.78 2.28 28.80
CA THR A 296 12.03 3.01 28.97
C THR A 296 13.02 2.20 29.79
N ALA A 297 12.59 1.67 30.94
CA ALA A 297 13.42 0.80 31.78
C ALA A 297 13.87 -0.48 31.06
N ALA A 298 12.99 -1.11 30.27
CA ALA A 298 13.30 -2.33 29.53
C ALA A 298 14.34 -2.10 28.41
N MET A 299 14.34 -0.92 27.80
CA MET A 299 15.25 -0.56 26.70
C MET A 299 16.53 0.15 27.19
N GLY A 300 16.73 0.29 28.50
CA GLY A 300 17.88 1.01 29.07
C GLY A 300 17.84 2.52 28.84
N GLY A 301 16.65 3.08 28.60
CA GLY A 301 16.43 4.51 28.45
C GLY A 301 16.43 5.27 29.78
N GLU A 302 16.38 6.60 29.70
CA GLU A 302 16.30 7.51 30.83
C GLU A 302 14.85 8.00 31.01
N TYR A 303 14.27 7.74 32.18
CA TYR A 303 12.93 8.20 32.52
C TYR A 303 13.01 9.38 33.50
N VAL A 304 12.62 10.56 33.04
CA VAL A 304 12.66 11.83 33.78
C VAL A 304 11.24 12.16 34.25
N SER A 305 11.02 12.12 35.57
CA SER A 305 9.74 12.57 36.15
C SER A 305 9.85 14.01 36.63
N PHE A 306 8.97 14.87 36.12
CA PHE A 306 8.81 16.23 36.63
C PHE A 306 7.81 16.25 37.78
N THR A 307 8.30 16.65 38.94
CA THR A 307 7.53 16.85 40.15
C THR A 307 8.02 18.14 40.79
N PRO A 308 7.24 18.85 41.63
CA PRO A 308 7.70 20.05 42.32
C PRO A 308 9.01 19.82 43.11
N ASN A 309 9.20 18.62 43.65
CA ASN A 309 10.38 18.20 44.40
C ASN A 309 11.42 17.47 43.55
N SER A 310 11.24 17.39 42.23
CA SER A 310 12.19 16.71 41.35
C SER A 310 13.55 17.41 41.42
N PRO A 311 14.65 16.64 41.54
CA PRO A 311 15.99 17.21 41.51
C PRO A 311 16.31 17.82 40.14
N ILE A 312 15.61 17.40 39.09
CA ILE A 312 15.76 17.92 37.74
C ILE A 312 14.98 19.22 37.61
N LYS A 313 15.69 20.27 37.22
CA LYS A 313 15.17 21.62 36.99
C LYS A 313 15.49 22.04 35.57
N ILE A 314 14.51 22.67 34.91
CA ILE A 314 14.66 23.26 33.59
C ILE A 314 14.32 24.74 33.73
N ASN A 315 15.26 25.61 33.39
CA ASN A 315 15.01 27.05 33.35
C ASN A 315 14.37 27.42 31.99
N PRO A 316 13.12 27.91 31.96
CA PRO A 316 12.52 28.33 30.71
C PRO A 316 13.22 29.52 30.06
N PHE A 317 14.06 30.27 30.80
CA PHE A 317 14.84 31.40 30.30
C PHE A 317 16.24 31.00 29.81
N ASP A 318 16.56 29.71 29.82
CA ASP A 318 17.88 29.24 29.38
C ASP A 318 18.07 29.42 27.87
N LEU A 319 19.29 29.79 27.47
CA LEU A 319 19.68 29.93 26.07
C LEU A 319 20.52 28.74 25.65
N SER A 320 20.40 28.30 24.40
CA SER A 320 21.22 27.20 23.87
C SER A 320 22.70 27.58 23.82
N GLY A 321 22.99 28.88 23.63
CA GLY A 321 24.35 29.40 23.48
C GLY A 321 25.01 28.97 22.17
N ILE A 322 24.23 28.42 21.23
CA ILE A 322 24.65 28.04 19.89
C ILE A 322 24.40 29.24 18.98
N TYR A 323 25.48 29.74 18.37
CA TYR A 323 25.37 30.81 17.39
C TYR A 323 25.16 30.24 15.98
N GLU A 324 24.04 30.59 15.36
CA GLU A 324 23.78 30.37 13.95
C GLU A 324 23.76 31.71 13.19
N GLU A 325 24.45 31.75 12.05
CA GLU A 325 24.60 32.99 11.27
C GLU A 325 23.24 33.41 10.69
N GLY A 326 22.79 34.61 11.08
CA GLY A 326 21.49 35.17 10.65
C GLY A 326 20.34 34.93 11.61
N GLU A 327 20.52 34.14 12.67
CA GLU A 327 19.49 33.93 13.70
C GLU A 327 19.62 34.89 14.89
N ASN A 328 18.47 35.33 15.42
CA ASN A 328 18.40 36.11 16.65
C ASN A 328 17.90 35.21 17.79
N GLU A 329 18.82 34.47 18.41
CA GLU A 329 18.51 33.51 19.48
C GLU A 329 17.73 34.15 20.64
N LEU A 330 18.19 35.30 21.15
CA LEU A 330 17.49 36.02 22.21
C LEU A 330 16.07 36.43 21.79
N GLY A 331 15.88 36.88 20.55
CA GLY A 331 14.58 37.22 20.01
C GLY A 331 13.63 36.01 19.93
N LEU A 332 14.10 34.89 19.40
CA LEU A 332 13.35 33.62 19.36
C LEU A 332 13.00 33.13 20.76
N LYS A 333 13.94 33.28 21.71
CA LYS A 333 13.72 32.91 23.11
C LYS A 333 12.67 33.78 23.77
N ILE A 334 12.70 35.09 23.57
CA ILE A 334 11.67 36.01 24.07
C ILE A 334 10.31 35.65 23.49
N LEU A 335 10.22 35.31 22.20
CA LEU A 335 8.98 34.85 21.57
C LEU A 335 8.46 33.53 22.17
N SER A 336 9.36 32.56 22.43
CA SER A 336 9.01 31.31 23.12
C SER A 336 8.51 31.56 24.55
N LEU A 337 9.17 32.46 25.28
CA LEU A 337 8.76 32.89 26.62
C LEU A 337 7.40 33.58 26.60
N HIS A 338 7.09 34.39 25.59
CA HIS A 338 5.75 34.94 25.41
C HIS A 338 4.69 33.84 25.29
N GLY A 339 4.94 32.83 24.46
CA GLY A 339 4.03 31.68 24.31
C GLY A 339 3.80 30.95 25.64
N LEU A 340 4.89 30.63 26.35
CA LEU A 340 4.81 29.98 27.66
C LEU A 340 4.05 30.85 28.68
N LEU A 341 4.42 32.13 28.79
CA LEU A 341 3.88 33.03 29.79
C LEU A 341 2.40 33.39 29.55
N LYS A 342 1.93 33.36 28.29
CA LYS A 342 0.50 33.42 27.96
C LYS A 342 -0.27 32.20 28.48
N ILE A 343 0.31 31.00 28.39
CA ILE A 343 -0.31 29.79 28.96
C ILE A 343 -0.34 29.90 30.50
N VAL A 344 0.72 30.40 31.11
CA VAL A 344 0.89 30.52 32.57
C VAL A 344 0.00 31.61 33.18
N MET A 345 -0.13 32.77 32.52
CA MET A 345 -0.83 33.95 33.04
C MET A 345 -2.26 34.15 32.49
N GLY A 346 -2.69 33.30 31.55
CA GLY A 346 -3.97 33.41 30.86
C GLY A 346 -3.98 34.50 29.76
N GLU A 347 -5.18 34.94 29.36
CA GLU A 347 -5.32 35.95 28.31
C GLU A 347 -4.59 37.26 28.65
N LEU A 348 -3.78 37.73 27.70
CA LEU A 348 -3.06 38.99 27.75
C LEU A 348 -3.57 39.89 26.61
N ASP A 349 -3.99 41.11 26.93
CA ASP A 349 -4.32 42.13 25.94
C ASP A 349 -3.06 42.82 25.38
N ALA A 350 -3.22 43.72 24.41
CA ALA A 350 -2.10 44.41 23.77
C ALA A 350 -1.22 45.23 24.75
N PRO A 351 -1.77 45.98 25.72
CA PRO A 351 -0.99 46.60 26.79
C PRO A 351 -0.14 45.61 27.61
N HIS A 352 -0.73 44.48 28.03
CA HIS A 352 -0.01 43.46 28.80
C HIS A 352 1.12 42.84 27.98
N ASP A 353 0.85 42.51 26.72
CA ASP A 353 1.85 41.95 25.78
C ASP A 353 3.04 42.90 25.60
N ALA A 354 2.79 44.20 25.41
CA ALA A 354 3.83 45.22 25.24
C ALA A 354 4.65 45.48 26.52
N ILE A 355 4.04 45.36 27.71
CA ILE A 355 4.76 45.47 28.99
C ILE A 355 5.62 44.22 29.18
N LEU A 356 5.06 43.03 28.93
CA LEU A 356 5.75 41.76 29.08
C LEU A 356 6.99 41.70 28.20
N ASP A 357 6.88 42.14 26.94
CA ASP A 357 8.02 42.16 26.01
C ASP A 357 9.17 43.04 26.53
N ARG A 358 8.85 44.27 26.95
CA ARG A 358 9.86 45.18 27.54
C ARG A 358 10.47 44.61 28.81
N ALA A 359 9.67 43.98 29.66
CA ALA A 359 10.14 43.36 30.88
C ALA A 359 11.07 42.18 30.60
N LEU A 360 10.76 41.32 29.62
CA LEU A 360 11.62 40.22 29.21
C LEU A 360 12.97 40.72 28.70
N VAL A 361 12.97 41.70 27.79
CA VAL A 361 14.21 42.31 27.27
C VAL A 361 15.05 42.90 28.40
N GLU A 362 14.43 43.63 29.32
CA GLU A 362 15.13 44.23 30.46
C GLU A 362 15.67 43.17 31.43
N THR A 363 14.95 42.07 31.63
CA THR A 363 15.37 40.95 32.49
C THR A 363 16.67 40.32 31.98
N TYR A 364 16.79 40.07 30.67
CA TYR A 364 18.05 39.60 30.09
C TYR A 364 19.15 40.68 30.15
N ARG A 365 18.80 41.94 29.89
CA ARG A 365 19.75 43.06 29.95
C ARG A 365 20.39 43.19 31.34
N GLN A 366 19.64 42.99 32.42
CA GLN A 366 20.15 43.04 33.79
C GLN A 366 21.15 41.91 34.11
N LYS A 367 21.07 40.78 33.40
CA LYS A 367 22.09 39.71 33.43
C LYS A 367 23.24 39.98 32.45
N GLY A 368 23.21 41.12 31.77
CA GLY A 368 24.19 41.51 30.75
C GLY A 368 24.10 40.68 29.48
N ILE A 369 22.94 40.07 29.21
CA ILE A 369 22.64 39.32 27.98
C ILE A 369 21.91 40.26 27.02
N THR A 370 22.40 40.34 25.79
CA THR A 370 21.85 41.20 24.73
C THR A 370 21.72 40.42 23.43
N THR A 371 21.35 41.12 22.34
CA THR A 371 21.33 40.53 21.00
C THR A 371 22.72 40.16 20.49
N ASP A 372 23.80 40.56 21.17
CA ASP A 372 25.15 40.08 20.88
C ASP A 372 25.31 38.62 21.34
N PRO A 373 25.53 37.65 20.42
CA PRO A 373 25.70 36.24 20.74
C PRO A 373 26.82 35.96 21.73
N ALA A 374 27.87 36.80 21.78
CA ALA A 374 28.96 36.63 22.73
C ALA A 374 28.50 36.77 24.18
N THR A 375 27.40 37.47 24.42
CA THR A 375 26.84 37.68 25.77
C THR A 375 25.91 36.56 26.22
N GLN A 376 25.44 35.72 25.31
CA GLN A 376 24.39 34.72 25.54
C GLN A 376 24.90 33.43 26.22
N LYS A 377 26.19 33.38 26.56
CA LYS A 377 26.81 32.33 27.39
C LYS A 377 26.82 32.65 28.89
N LYS A 378 26.34 33.82 29.28
CA LYS A 378 26.23 34.22 30.69
C LYS A 378 25.09 33.44 31.36
N GLU A 379 25.10 33.41 32.68
CA GLU A 379 24.03 32.79 33.45
C GLU A 379 22.68 33.46 33.11
N PRO A 380 21.70 32.69 32.61
CA PRO A 380 20.40 33.23 32.20
C PRO A 380 19.60 33.71 33.41
N PRO A 381 18.64 34.62 33.21
CA PRO A 381 17.75 35.05 34.26
C PRO A 381 16.83 33.90 34.73
N LEU A 382 16.23 34.08 35.89
CA LEU A 382 15.16 33.22 36.41
C LEU A 382 13.81 33.92 36.29
N MET A 383 12.72 33.15 36.47
CA MET A 383 11.37 33.71 36.53
C MET A 383 11.21 34.76 37.63
N GLU A 384 11.91 34.60 38.76
CA GLU A 384 11.96 35.60 39.83
C GLU A 384 12.63 36.92 39.41
N ASP A 385 13.60 36.88 38.50
CA ASP A 385 14.23 38.09 37.97
C ASP A 385 13.22 38.89 37.14
N LEU A 386 12.42 38.23 36.30
CA LEU A 386 11.33 38.86 35.55
C LEU A 386 10.30 39.50 36.49
N TYR A 387 9.91 38.80 37.56
CA TYR A 387 8.98 39.34 38.55
C TYR A 387 9.52 40.60 39.23
N LYS A 388 10.81 40.63 39.58
CA LYS A 388 11.46 41.83 40.14
C LYS A 388 11.47 42.99 39.14
N VAL A 389 11.74 42.72 37.86
CA VAL A 389 11.70 43.74 36.80
C VAL A 389 10.29 44.31 36.66
N LEU A 390 9.26 43.45 36.60
CA LEU A 390 7.87 43.89 36.49
C LEU A 390 7.44 44.76 37.68
N LEU A 391 7.82 44.40 38.91
CA LEU A 391 7.56 45.25 40.09
C LEU A 391 8.25 46.61 40.01
N GLY A 392 9.44 46.67 39.40
CA GLY A 392 10.25 47.88 39.26
C GLY A 392 9.81 48.85 38.15
N MET A 393 8.91 48.44 37.24
CA MET A 393 8.45 49.29 36.12
C MET A 393 7.43 50.36 36.55
N GLU A 394 6.94 50.32 37.80
CA GLU A 394 5.99 51.28 38.40
C GLU A 394 4.71 51.56 37.56
N ASP A 395 4.31 50.61 36.71
CA ASP A 395 3.13 50.71 35.84
C ASP A 395 1.98 49.79 36.35
N PRO A 396 0.70 50.20 36.31
CA PRO A 396 -0.41 49.37 36.77
C PRO A 396 -0.50 48.00 36.08
N VAL A 397 -0.23 47.92 34.77
CA VAL A 397 -0.24 46.68 33.99
C VAL A 397 0.93 45.78 34.40
N SER A 398 2.10 46.37 34.66
CA SER A 398 3.26 45.60 35.15
C SER A 398 3.02 44.96 36.53
N ARG A 399 2.28 45.65 37.41
CA ARG A 399 1.89 45.11 38.72
C ARG A 399 0.89 43.96 38.60
N ASP A 400 -0.06 44.04 37.66
CA ASP A 400 -0.99 42.94 37.38
C ASP A 400 -0.25 41.69 36.90
N LEU A 401 0.66 41.85 35.92
CA LEU A 401 1.51 40.76 35.43
C LEU A 401 2.37 40.15 36.54
N ALA A 402 2.97 40.98 37.41
CA ALA A 402 3.75 40.50 38.55
C ALA A 402 2.88 39.69 39.52
N LEU A 403 1.66 40.13 39.80
CA LEU A 403 0.71 39.40 40.66
C LEU A 403 0.38 38.01 40.08
N ARG A 404 0.13 37.92 38.78
CA ARG A 404 -0.15 36.63 38.10
C ARG A 404 1.04 35.67 38.17
N LEU A 405 2.27 36.18 38.07
CA LEU A 405 3.49 35.38 38.19
C LEU A 405 3.81 34.92 39.62
N GLU A 406 3.31 35.63 40.65
CA GLU A 406 3.69 35.37 42.04
C GLU A 406 3.39 33.93 42.50
N LYS A 407 2.31 33.31 41.99
CA LYS A 407 1.95 31.90 42.25
C LYS A 407 3.05 30.92 41.85
N PHE A 408 3.81 31.23 40.80
CA PHE A 408 4.86 30.38 40.24
C PHE A 408 6.25 30.63 40.85
N ILE A 409 6.38 31.64 41.72
CA ILE A 409 7.65 32.04 42.34
C ILE A 409 7.61 31.81 43.86
N LYS A 410 6.54 32.25 44.53
CA LYS A 410 6.38 32.13 45.99
C LYS A 410 5.28 31.16 46.40
N GLY A 411 4.41 30.78 45.46
CA GLY A 411 3.27 29.92 45.72
C GLY A 411 3.60 28.43 45.66
N SER A 412 2.54 27.61 45.59
CA SER A 412 2.63 26.15 45.54
C SER A 412 3.47 25.62 44.37
N MET A 413 3.65 26.41 43.29
CA MET A 413 4.35 26.02 42.06
C MET A 413 5.81 26.51 41.99
N SER A 414 6.33 27.10 43.07
CA SER A 414 7.66 27.74 43.13
C SER A 414 8.84 26.84 42.73
N GLY A 415 8.71 25.53 42.90
CA GLY A 415 9.78 24.56 42.66
C GLY A 415 10.02 24.16 41.20
N ILE A 416 9.16 24.53 40.25
CA ILE A 416 9.21 23.96 38.89
C ILE A 416 10.06 24.82 37.95
N PHE A 417 9.85 26.14 37.92
CA PHE A 417 10.40 27.03 36.89
C PHE A 417 11.38 28.10 37.39
N ASN A 418 11.63 28.17 38.70
CA ASN A 418 12.50 29.18 39.31
C ASN A 418 13.83 28.59 39.80
N SER A 419 14.56 27.92 38.91
CA SER A 419 15.88 27.34 39.18
C SER A 419 16.67 27.23 37.89
N GLN A 420 18.00 27.28 37.97
CA GLN A 420 18.85 27.08 36.79
C GLN A 420 18.73 25.64 36.28
N SER A 421 18.84 25.46 34.96
CA SER A 421 18.82 24.14 34.33
C SER A 421 19.97 23.28 34.87
N ASN A 422 19.69 22.01 35.18
CA ASN A 422 20.70 21.09 35.71
C ASN A 422 20.64 19.69 35.08
N PHE A 423 19.98 19.57 33.92
CA PHE A 423 19.73 18.31 33.25
C PHE A 423 20.13 18.38 31.78
N ASP A 424 20.89 17.38 31.34
CA ASP A 424 21.30 17.18 29.96
C ASP A 424 20.74 15.85 29.46
N ILE A 425 20.20 15.83 28.24
CA ILE A 425 19.78 14.59 27.59
C ILE A 425 21.04 13.86 27.10
N LYS A 426 21.37 12.75 27.75
CA LYS A 426 22.55 11.92 27.39
C LYS A 426 22.17 10.53 26.87
N ASN A 427 20.96 10.08 27.17
CA ASN A 427 20.47 8.79 26.71
C ASN A 427 19.75 8.95 25.36
N PRO A 428 20.01 8.09 24.36
CA PRO A 428 19.30 8.13 23.09
C PRO A 428 17.80 7.76 23.22
N LEU A 429 17.34 7.19 24.34
CA LEU A 429 15.92 7.06 24.65
C LEU A 429 15.63 7.80 25.96
N THR A 430 15.02 8.97 25.86
CA THR A 430 14.63 9.77 27.03
C THR A 430 13.13 10.02 27.04
N VAL A 431 12.50 9.72 28.17
CA VAL A 431 11.05 9.92 28.36
C VAL A 431 10.83 10.92 29.47
N PHE A 432 10.13 11.99 29.15
CA PHE A 432 9.72 13.05 30.06
C PHE A 432 8.29 12.83 30.51
N SER A 433 8.10 12.52 31.79
CA SER A 433 6.78 12.33 32.39
C SER A 433 6.32 13.60 33.09
N ILE A 434 5.12 14.06 32.72
CA ILE A 434 4.44 15.21 33.36
C ILE A 434 3.18 14.80 34.11
N LYS A 435 2.92 13.49 34.27
CA LYS A 435 1.75 12.94 34.95
C LYS A 435 1.53 13.52 36.35
N GLU A 436 2.61 13.68 37.11
CA GLU A 436 2.55 14.17 38.49
C GLU A 436 2.26 15.67 38.57
N LEU A 437 2.38 16.40 37.45
CA LEU A 437 1.99 17.80 37.35
C LEU A 437 0.50 17.97 37.01
N GLU A 438 -0.14 17.01 36.32
CA GLU A 438 -1.55 17.11 35.91
C GLU A 438 -2.50 17.31 37.11
N GLY A 439 -2.19 16.76 38.29
CA GLY A 439 -2.98 16.97 39.50
C GLY A 439 -3.04 18.42 40.00
N GLU A 440 -2.14 19.31 39.57
CA GLU A 440 -2.02 20.70 40.04
C GLU A 440 -2.50 21.76 39.03
N PHE A 441 -2.66 21.40 37.75
CA PHE A 441 -3.10 22.31 36.67
C PHE A 441 -4.61 22.29 36.38
N TYR A 442 -5.36 21.31 36.91
CA TYR A 442 -6.82 21.35 36.95
C TYR A 442 -7.28 22.04 38.24
N LEU A 443 -7.31 23.37 38.23
CA LEU A 443 -8.23 24.13 39.07
C LEU A 443 -9.33 24.61 38.13
N ASP A 444 -10.54 24.13 38.40
CA ASP A 444 -11.79 24.39 37.64
C ASP A 444 -12.01 25.86 37.22
#